data_AF-A0A965ALE2-F1
#
_entry.id   AF-A0A965ALE2-F1
#
_cell.length_a   1.000
_cell.length_b   1.000
_cell.length_c   1.000
_cell.angle_alpha   90.00
_cell.angle_beta   90.00
_cell.angle_gamma   90.00
#
_symmetry.space_group_name_H-M   'P 1'
#
loop_
_entity.id
_entity.type
_entity.pdbx_description
1 polymer ?
#
loop_
_entity_poly.entity_id
_entity_poly.type
_entity_poly.pdbx_seq_one_letter_code
_entity_poly.pdbx_strand_id
1 'polypeptide(L)'
;CLELPPRDDAASPCETCVARPCLKVCPADAFLPDRFDAPACVSHVESEAGTNCRDRGCLARRACPVGRDYLYVPDQQMFHTAAMLRAVKLGYGLKPDSGK
;
A
#
# COMPACT_ATOMS: atom_id res chain seq x y z
N CYS A 1 -13.59 -31.67 0.64
CA CYS A 1 -12.90 -30.43 1.06
C CYS A 1 -11.40 -30.69 1.03
N LEU A 2 -10.59 -29.75 0.53
CA LEU A 2 -9.14 -29.86 0.64
C LEU A 2 -8.74 -29.57 2.08
N GLU A 3 -8.02 -30.49 2.71
CA GLU A 3 -7.45 -30.29 4.04
C GLU A 3 -6.16 -29.47 3.89
N LEU A 4 -6.12 -28.31 4.57
CA LEU A 4 -4.98 -27.39 4.50
C LEU A 4 -4.08 -27.60 5.73
N PRO A 5 -2.76 -27.38 5.60
CA PRO A 5 -1.86 -27.44 6.73
C PRO A 5 -2.24 -26.39 7.79
N PRO A 6 -1.93 -26.65 9.08
CA PRO A 6 -2.10 -25.65 10.11
C PRO A 6 -1.24 -24.41 9.80
N ARG A 7 -1.71 -23.24 10.22
CA ARG A 7 -0.93 -22.00 10.11
C ARG A 7 0.17 -21.99 11.17
N ASP A 8 1.33 -21.46 10.81
CA ASP A 8 2.37 -21.15 11.80
C ASP A 8 1.97 -19.93 12.64
N ASP A 9 2.12 -20.04 13.96
CA ASP A 9 1.84 -18.97 14.94
C ASP A 9 3.02 -18.00 15.10
N ALA A 10 3.65 -17.61 14.00
CA ALA A 10 4.76 -16.66 14.02
C ALA A 10 4.27 -15.22 14.29
N ALA A 11 4.92 -14.53 15.22
CA ALA A 11 4.66 -13.11 15.48
C ALA A 11 4.95 -12.24 14.24
N SER A 12 4.20 -11.15 14.09
CA SER A 12 4.39 -10.25 12.95
C SER A 12 5.72 -9.51 13.06
N PRO A 13 6.53 -9.44 11.98
CA PRO A 13 7.77 -8.66 11.98
C PRO A 13 7.53 -7.15 12.21
N CYS A 14 6.30 -6.67 12.06
CA CYS A 14 5.92 -5.28 12.35
C CYS A 14 5.97 -4.93 13.85
N GLU A 15 5.88 -5.91 14.74
CA GLU A 15 5.87 -5.70 16.20
C GLU A 15 7.24 -5.24 16.72
N THR A 16 8.32 -5.74 16.13
CA THR A 16 9.70 -5.40 16.50
C THR A 16 10.33 -4.34 15.59
N CYS A 17 9.66 -3.97 14.49
CA CYS A 17 10.14 -2.92 13.59
C CYS A 17 9.92 -1.52 14.19
N VAL A 18 10.87 -1.04 14.99
CA VAL A 18 10.78 0.28 15.66
C VAL A 18 10.69 1.45 14.65
N ALA A 19 11.49 1.42 13.59
CA ALA A 19 11.60 2.54 12.65
C ALA A 19 10.32 2.76 11.81
N ARG A 20 9.58 1.67 11.53
CA ARG A 20 8.40 1.61 10.64
C ARG A 20 8.53 2.50 9.40
N PRO A 21 9.60 2.33 8.59
CA PRO A 21 9.88 3.25 7.48
C PRO A 21 8.74 3.26 6.44
N CYS A 22 8.05 2.14 6.25
CA CYS A 22 6.91 2.02 5.35
C CYS A 22 5.77 3.00 5.65
N LEU A 23 5.61 3.45 6.90
CA LEU A 23 4.58 4.43 7.28
C LEU A 23 5.00 5.88 7.04
N LYS A 24 6.31 6.14 6.85
CA LYS A 24 6.87 7.50 6.80
C LYS A 24 7.32 7.93 5.41
N VAL A 25 7.64 6.98 4.54
CA VAL A 25 8.17 7.28 3.20
C VAL A 25 7.10 7.68 2.18
N CYS A 26 5.81 7.62 2.54
CA CYS A 26 4.75 7.92 1.60
C CYS A 26 4.69 9.43 1.33
N PRO A 27 4.98 9.90 0.11
CA PRO A 27 4.96 11.32 -0.20
C PRO A 27 3.55 11.94 -0.20
N ALA A 28 2.51 11.11 -0.19
CA ALA A 28 1.12 11.52 -0.09
C ALA A 28 0.60 11.61 1.36
N ASP A 29 1.43 11.25 2.35
CA ASP A 29 1.03 11.10 3.76
C ASP A 29 -0.25 10.25 3.93
N ALA A 30 -0.40 9.22 3.10
CA ALA A 30 -1.63 8.44 3.00
C ALA A 30 -1.80 7.42 4.14
N PHE A 31 -0.82 7.26 5.03
CA PHE A 31 -0.90 6.32 6.15
C PHE A 31 -1.31 7.05 7.43
N LEU A 32 -2.61 7.13 7.65
CA LEU A 32 -3.18 7.73 8.84
C LEU A 32 -3.27 6.69 9.97
N PRO A 33 -3.38 7.12 11.24
CA PRO A 33 -3.42 6.19 12.37
C PRO A 33 -4.55 5.14 12.30
N ASP A 34 -5.69 5.51 11.70
CA ASP A 34 -6.89 4.67 11.61
C ASP A 34 -7.12 4.06 10.23
N ARG A 35 -6.47 4.59 9.18
CA ARG A 35 -6.82 4.24 7.80
C ARG A 35 -5.73 4.56 6.78
N PHE A 36 -5.93 4.03 5.58
CA PHE A 36 -5.25 4.50 4.38
C PHE A 36 -6.09 5.58 3.68
N ASP A 37 -5.50 6.76 3.43
CA ASP A 37 -6.12 7.84 2.66
C ASP A 37 -5.97 7.58 1.15
N ALA A 38 -6.88 6.76 0.64
CA ALA A 38 -6.94 6.42 -0.78
C ALA A 38 -7.05 7.65 -1.70
N PRO A 39 -7.92 8.65 -1.42
CA PRO A 39 -7.95 9.89 -2.20
C PRO A 39 -6.61 10.63 -2.27
N ALA A 40 -5.93 10.82 -1.14
CA ALA A 40 -4.63 11.49 -1.11
C ALA A 40 -3.59 10.71 -1.92
N CYS A 41 -3.59 9.37 -1.80
CA CYS A 41 -2.70 8.52 -2.59
C CYS A 41 -2.96 8.65 -4.08
N VAL A 42 -4.22 8.54 -4.53
CA VAL A 42 -4.57 8.67 -5.95
C VAL A 42 -4.18 10.05 -6.50
N SER A 43 -4.51 11.12 -5.79
CA SER A 43 -4.14 12.49 -6.17
C SER A 43 -2.62 12.63 -6.39
N HIS A 44 -1.82 12.13 -5.44
CA HIS A 44 -0.36 12.14 -5.59
C HIS A 44 0.10 11.28 -6.77
N VAL A 45 -0.41 10.06 -6.90
CA VAL A 45 0.00 9.11 -7.95
C VAL A 45 -0.38 9.60 -9.34
N GLU A 46 -1.40 10.44 -9.51
CA GLU A 46 -1.77 11.04 -10.80
C GLU A 46 -0.97 12.30 -11.14
N SER A 47 -0.38 12.96 -10.14
CA SER A 47 0.50 14.12 -10.34
C SER A 47 1.81 13.77 -11.02
N GLU A 48 2.56 14.76 -11.51
CA GLU A 48 3.92 14.57 -12.04
C GLU A 48 4.87 13.95 -10.99
N ALA A 49 4.73 14.36 -9.72
CA ALA A 49 5.51 13.81 -8.59
C ALA A 49 5.23 12.31 -8.34
N GLY A 50 4.09 11.81 -8.80
CA GLY A 50 3.66 10.42 -8.66
C GLY A 50 4.36 9.42 -9.58
N THR A 51 5.24 9.86 -10.48
CA THR A 51 5.91 9.01 -11.48
C THR A 51 6.61 7.81 -10.86
N ASN A 52 7.28 7.99 -9.71
CA ASN A 52 7.95 6.87 -9.02
C ASN A 52 6.96 5.78 -8.58
N CYS A 53 5.79 6.18 -8.07
CA CYS A 53 4.75 5.26 -7.64
C CYS A 53 4.12 4.48 -8.81
N ARG A 54 3.95 5.15 -9.96
CA ARG A 54 3.39 4.55 -11.17
C ARG A 54 4.35 3.52 -11.79
N ASP A 55 5.62 3.90 -11.93
CA ASP A 55 6.58 3.11 -12.70
C ASP A 55 7.33 2.07 -11.87
N ARG A 56 7.48 2.33 -10.56
CA ARG A 56 8.27 1.49 -9.66
C ARG A 56 7.48 1.02 -8.44
N GLY A 57 6.15 1.13 -8.49
CA GLY A 57 5.28 0.69 -7.41
C GLY A 57 5.34 1.54 -6.14
N CYS A 58 4.52 1.15 -5.16
CA CYS A 58 4.39 1.86 -3.89
C CYS A 58 5.71 1.91 -3.10
N LEU A 59 6.16 3.13 -2.76
CA LEU A 59 7.38 3.34 -1.96
C LEU A 59 7.29 2.69 -0.58
N ALA A 60 6.11 2.67 0.05
CA ALA A 60 5.92 2.04 1.36
C ALA A 60 6.22 0.54 1.34
N ARG A 61 5.82 -0.17 0.27
CA ARG A 61 6.15 -1.59 0.09
C ARG A 61 7.66 -1.80 -0.05
N ARG A 62 8.31 -0.93 -0.83
CA ARG A 62 9.77 -0.96 -1.08
C ARG A 62 10.62 -0.57 0.13
N ALA A 63 10.07 0.19 1.06
CA ALA A 63 10.77 0.61 2.27
C ALA A 63 10.72 -0.41 3.40
N CYS A 64 9.87 -1.44 3.32
CA CYS A 64 9.79 -2.47 4.37
C CYS A 64 11.11 -3.27 4.42
N PRO A 65 11.84 -3.32 5.55
CA PRO A 65 13.13 -4.01 5.62
C PRO A 65 13.00 -5.52 5.42
N VAL A 66 11.88 -6.11 5.85
CA VAL A 66 11.60 -7.55 5.71
C VAL A 66 10.96 -7.86 4.35
N GLY A 67 10.14 -6.95 3.83
CA GLY A 67 9.41 -7.15 2.58
C GLY A 67 10.25 -7.01 1.32
N ARG A 68 11.50 -6.53 1.42
CA ARG A 68 12.41 -6.32 0.27
C ARG A 68 12.63 -7.58 -0.56
N ASP A 69 12.73 -8.73 0.10
CA ASP A 69 12.98 -10.02 -0.57
C ASP A 69 11.72 -10.58 -1.25
N TYR A 70 10.56 -9.98 -0.98
CA TYR A 70 9.25 -10.41 -1.48
C TYR A 70 8.61 -9.36 -2.39
N LEU A 71 9.40 -8.40 -2.90
CA LEU A 71 8.89 -7.39 -3.82
C LEU A 71 8.45 -8.03 -5.13
N TYR A 72 7.27 -7.65 -5.58
CA TYR A 72 6.78 -8.00 -6.90
C TYR A 72 7.75 -7.52 -8.00
N VAL A 73 7.81 -8.26 -9.10
CA VAL A 73 8.52 -7.81 -10.30
C VAL A 73 7.91 -6.48 -10.80
N PRO A 74 8.68 -5.64 -11.52
CA PRO A 74 8.23 -4.30 -11.92
C PRO A 74 6.84 -4.27 -12.58
N ASP A 75 6.58 -5.18 -13.53
CA ASP A 75 5.30 -5.25 -14.25
C ASP A 75 4.10 -5.48 -13.31
N GLN A 76 4.28 -6.34 -12.31
CA GLN A 76 3.25 -6.61 -11.32
C GLN A 76 3.06 -5.42 -10.36
N GLN A 77 4.13 -4.69 -10.03
CA GLN A 77 4.02 -3.46 -9.24
C GLN A 77 3.22 -2.39 -10.00
N MET A 78 3.53 -2.16 -11.27
CA MET A 78 2.82 -1.22 -12.14
C MET A 78 1.35 -1.61 -12.30
N PHE A 79 1.08 -2.89 -12.53
CA PHE A 79 -0.28 -3.42 -12.62
C PHE A 79 -1.07 -3.14 -11.34
N HIS A 80 -0.51 -3.45 -10.17
CA HIS A 80 -1.21 -3.23 -8.90
C HIS A 80 -1.45 -1.75 -8.60
N THR A 81 -0.49 -0.87 -8.93
CA THR A 81 -0.72 0.58 -8.81
C THR A 81 -1.88 1.00 -9.71
N ALA A 82 -1.87 0.62 -11.00
CA ALA A 82 -2.94 0.97 -11.93
C ALA A 82 -4.31 0.40 -11.51
N ALA A 83 -4.35 -0.82 -10.98
CA ALA A 83 -5.57 -1.45 -10.48
C ALA A 83 -6.12 -0.71 -9.24
N MET A 84 -5.25 -0.28 -8.32
CA MET A 84 -5.65 0.51 -7.16
C MET A 84 -6.27 1.84 -7.58
N LEU A 85 -5.65 2.56 -8.53
CA LEU A 85 -6.21 3.82 -9.04
C LEU A 85 -7.60 3.63 -9.63
N ARG A 86 -7.80 2.57 -10.42
CA ARG A 86 -9.13 2.24 -10.98
C ARG A 86 -10.13 1.92 -9.88
N ALA A 87 -9.76 1.15 -8.87
CA ALA A 87 -10.65 0.79 -7.77
C ALA A 87 -11.11 2.02 -6.99
N VAL A 88 -10.21 2.95 -6.66
CA VAL A 88 -10.58 4.17 -5.94
C VAL A 88 -11.50 5.07 -6.78
N LYS A 89 -11.26 5.15 -8.10
CA LYS A 89 -12.16 5.87 -9.02
C LYS A 89 -13.56 5.27 -9.11
N LEU A 90 -13.71 3.97 -8.81
CA LEU A 90 -15.01 3.29 -8.69
C LEU A 90 -15.64 3.45 -7.31
N GLY A 91 -14.99 4.17 -6.39
CA GLY A 91 -15.49 4.45 -5.03
C GLY A 91 -14.98 3.50 -3.95
N TYR A 92 -14.14 2.51 -4.27
CA TYR A 92 -13.58 1.62 -3.25
C TYR A 92 -12.59 2.35 -2.34
N GLY A 93 -12.68 2.09 -1.03
CA GLY A 93 -11.78 2.69 -0.04
C GLY A 93 -12.09 4.15 0.28
N LEU A 94 -13.15 4.73 -0.29
CA LEU A 94 -13.73 5.98 0.18
C LEU A 94 -14.54 5.70 1.46
N LYS A 95 -14.45 6.59 2.45
CA LYS A 95 -15.45 6.57 3.54
C LYS A 95 -16.81 6.85 2.90
N PRO A 96 -17.89 6.11 3.27
CA PRO A 96 -19.23 6.59 2.96
C PRO A 96 -19.33 8.00 3.52
N ASP A 97 -19.94 8.91 2.76
CA ASP A 97 -20.09 10.31 3.15
C ASP A 97 -20.55 10.35 4.61
N SER A 98 -19.67 10.79 5.50
CA SER A 98 -20.05 11.17 6.86
C SER A 98 -20.79 12.50 6.69
N GLY A 99 -21.98 12.36 6.12
CA GLY A 99 -22.88 13.44 5.81
C GLY A 99 -23.09 14.26 7.07
N LYS A 100 -23.20 15.56 6.83
CA LYS A 100 -23.92 16.47 7.69
C LYS A 100 -25.27 15.89 8.10
#